data_AF-A0A0G0PMA5-F1
#
_entry.id   AF-A0A0G0PMA5-F1
#
_cell.length_a   1.000
_cell.length_b   1.000
_cell.length_c   1.000
_cell.angle_alpha   90.00
_cell.angle_beta   90.00
_cell.angle_gamma   90.00
#
_symmetry.space_group_name_H-M   'P 1'
#
loop_
_entity.id
_entity.type
_entity.pdbx_description
1 polymer ?
#
loop_
_entity_poly.entity_id
_entity_poly.type
_entity_poly.pdbx_seq_one_letter_code
_entity_poly.pdbx_strand_id
1 'polypeptide(L)'
;MPLAQVKSKIKSMLDLKGLLSNIKGGKQNKIKSLTGLGIEQIGKTIYLFFKTDQDTGKNIRLAKSIDGIEFKLLKIFEEKYTRKRISPKIIKDITPRTTHFDSGQIEIEGVVKISQGSLVIYHNRDWPDGFQIGSAIIKNGNIIYRSDTPLWHSPPSWIGKKIEFIGLAHVSGKLIAYWNIDKDHVEAVIYPSFKLRTTQTAKNLKINLNRASNNPIISPNPENNWESSQTFNPGVILLDDKFHFLYRAIGNDGVSRLGYAVSKDGLSIDNRLPFPIFTHQTTVRNKNTFEIYPSGGSWSGAEDPRLVRVGDEDIIYATYTACDLGLRVGLTSISVDDFIKGRWNWQPSICISPPNQTNKNWVIFPEKIRGHYAILHAITPKIHIEYFDDLGFKSKKYITDSVDPQLIPPQNSSWDRRLRGAGAPPLKTDYGWLLFYHAMNYKVGVMLLDLDDPSKIICKAKAPILESQEFYENSGFKPGIVYVSGAIIQDGKIYVYYGGADSYVCAASADLDKFLKQLRYSEKPILEPAKIVRIK
;
A
#
# COMPACT_ATOMS: atom_id res chain seq x y z
N MET A 1 34.86 37.22 -41.06
CA MET A 1 33.68 37.79 -41.77
C MET A 1 32.77 38.47 -40.75
N PRO A 2 32.33 39.74 -40.96
CA PRO A 2 31.59 40.49 -39.94
C PRO A 2 30.16 39.99 -39.73
N LEU A 3 29.68 40.20 -38.50
CA LEU A 3 28.43 39.78 -37.85
C LEU A 3 27.10 40.24 -38.53
N ALA A 4 27.16 40.76 -39.76
CA ALA A 4 26.00 41.24 -40.53
C ALA A 4 25.51 40.25 -41.60
N GLN A 5 26.25 39.18 -41.90
CA GLN A 5 25.85 38.13 -42.87
C GLN A 5 25.23 36.86 -42.25
N VAL A 6 24.92 36.87 -40.95
CA VAL A 6 24.28 35.74 -40.25
C VAL A 6 22.79 36.02 -39.95
N LYS A 7 22.31 37.26 -40.11
CA LYS A 7 20.94 37.67 -39.72
C LYS A 7 19.89 37.75 -40.83
N SER A 8 20.19 37.39 -42.09
CA SER A 8 19.16 37.34 -43.16
C SER A 8 18.86 35.95 -43.74
N LYS A 9 19.35 34.86 -43.12
CA LYS A 9 19.11 33.48 -43.60
C LYS A 9 18.44 32.53 -42.61
N ILE A 10 17.74 33.08 -41.60
CA ILE A 10 16.88 32.31 -40.68
C ILE A 10 15.53 33.03 -40.55
N LYS A 11 14.86 33.22 -41.69
CA LYS A 11 13.44 33.61 -41.74
C LYS A 11 12.76 32.90 -42.90
N SER A 12 12.71 31.57 -42.83
CA SER A 12 11.76 30.72 -43.56
C SER A 12 11.95 29.26 -43.14
N MET A 13 10.85 28.51 -43.08
CA MET A 13 10.76 27.04 -42.98
C MET A 13 10.61 26.44 -41.57
N LEU A 14 9.43 26.62 -40.99
CA LEU A 14 8.44 25.54 -40.96
C LEU A 14 7.14 26.21 -41.42
N ASP A 15 6.93 26.23 -42.73
CA ASP A 15 5.62 26.51 -43.32
C ASP A 15 5.36 25.34 -44.28
N LEU A 16 4.43 24.49 -43.88
CA LEU A 16 4.07 23.24 -44.52
C LEU A 16 3.46 23.44 -45.93
N LYS A 17 3.20 24.67 -46.34
CA LYS A 17 2.61 24.99 -47.64
C LYS A 17 3.58 24.88 -48.84
N GLY A 18 4.91 24.84 -48.62
CA GLY A 18 5.92 24.89 -49.68
C GLY A 18 6.58 23.58 -50.11
N LEU A 19 6.42 22.48 -49.37
CA LEU A 19 7.19 21.23 -49.56
C LEU A 19 6.93 20.54 -50.92
N LEU A 20 5.90 20.97 -51.65
CA LEU A 20 5.47 20.42 -52.94
C LEU A 20 5.96 21.20 -54.17
N SER A 21 6.66 22.33 -54.03
CA SER A 21 6.97 23.14 -55.23
C SER A 21 8.21 22.74 -56.01
N ASN A 22 9.23 22.08 -55.44
CA ASN A 22 10.48 21.83 -56.18
C ASN A 22 11.16 20.49 -55.83
N ILE A 23 10.50 19.43 -56.28
CA ILE A 23 11.08 18.17 -56.77
C ILE A 23 11.98 18.48 -57.99
N LYS A 24 12.98 19.36 -57.83
CA LYS A 24 13.92 19.76 -58.90
C LYS A 24 15.17 18.89 -58.81
N GLY A 25 15.09 17.72 -59.47
CA GLY A 25 16.26 16.94 -59.89
C GLY A 25 16.26 15.49 -59.42
N GLY A 26 15.58 14.61 -60.17
CA GLY A 26 15.87 13.17 -60.18
C GLY A 26 14.68 12.25 -59.89
N LYS A 27 13.96 11.87 -60.95
CA LYS A 27 12.87 10.87 -61.07
C LYS A 27 11.59 11.15 -60.26
N GLN A 28 10.61 11.69 -60.98
CA GLN A 28 9.22 11.90 -60.58
C GLN A 28 8.49 10.56 -60.35
N ASN A 29 8.24 10.19 -59.10
CA ASN A 29 7.02 9.48 -58.75
C ASN A 29 6.01 10.55 -58.30
N LYS A 30 4.84 10.62 -58.97
CA LYS A 30 3.72 11.49 -58.57
C LYS A 30 3.19 11.03 -57.22
N ILE A 31 3.67 11.60 -56.13
CA ILE A 31 3.15 11.35 -54.79
C ILE A 31 1.83 12.13 -54.68
N LYS A 32 0.71 11.44 -54.88
CA LYS A 32 -0.64 11.98 -54.69
C LYS A 32 -0.84 12.20 -53.18
N SER A 33 -1.05 13.45 -52.76
CA SER A 33 -1.48 13.89 -51.42
C SER A 33 -0.67 13.45 -50.18
N LEU A 34 0.28 14.28 -49.73
CA LEU A 34 0.84 14.15 -48.38
C LEU A 34 -0.23 14.50 -47.33
N THR A 35 -0.49 13.59 -46.38
CA THR A 35 -1.41 13.77 -45.25
C THR A 35 -0.77 13.29 -43.95
N GLY A 36 -1.01 13.96 -42.84
CA GLY A 36 -0.60 13.50 -41.50
C GLY A 36 0.91 13.60 -41.22
N LEU A 37 1.26 14.26 -40.13
CA LEU A 37 2.61 14.33 -39.59
C LEU A 37 2.83 13.20 -38.57
N GLY A 38 4.00 12.57 -38.59
CA GLY A 38 4.34 11.50 -37.67
C GLY A 38 5.80 11.52 -37.23
N ILE A 39 6.05 10.94 -36.05
CA ILE A 39 7.39 10.72 -35.51
C ILE A 39 7.61 9.22 -35.32
N GLU A 40 8.77 8.73 -35.74
CA GLU A 40 9.21 7.35 -35.53
C GLU A 40 10.60 7.33 -34.92
N GLN A 41 10.83 6.49 -33.92
CA GLN A 41 12.16 6.24 -33.37
C GLN A 41 12.66 4.85 -33.79
N ILE A 42 13.81 4.81 -34.48
CA ILE A 42 14.51 3.58 -34.86
C ILE A 42 15.90 3.61 -34.22
N GLY A 43 16.10 2.72 -33.24
CA GLY A 43 17.29 2.74 -32.40
C GLY A 43 17.45 4.10 -31.70
N LYS A 44 18.57 4.77 -31.96
CA LYS A 44 18.89 6.11 -31.42
C LYS A 44 18.43 7.27 -32.30
N THR A 45 17.86 6.99 -33.48
CA THR A 45 17.50 8.03 -34.45
C THR A 45 16.00 8.23 -34.47
N ILE A 46 15.56 9.48 -34.41
CA ILE A 46 14.17 9.89 -34.58
C ILE A 46 13.98 10.42 -35.98
N TYR A 47 12.89 10.04 -36.62
CA TYR A 47 12.50 10.47 -37.94
C TYR A 47 11.17 11.22 -37.87
N LEU A 48 11.15 12.42 -38.43
CA LEU A 48 9.92 13.15 -38.73
C LEU A 48 9.49 12.80 -40.16
N PHE A 49 8.25 12.37 -40.33
CA PHE A 49 7.73 11.88 -41.60
C PHE A 49 6.30 12.36 -41.90
N PHE A 50 5.92 12.30 -43.17
CA PHE A 50 4.55 12.49 -43.65
C PHE A 50 3.98 11.19 -44.20
N LYS A 51 2.68 10.95 -44.03
CA LYS A 51 1.99 9.87 -44.75
C LYS A 51 1.68 10.36 -46.17
N THR A 52 1.80 9.47 -47.15
CA THR A 52 1.47 9.80 -48.56
C THR A 52 0.07 9.40 -48.96
N ASP A 53 -0.59 8.53 -48.19
CA ASP A 53 -1.94 8.04 -48.49
C ASP A 53 -2.47 7.34 -47.24
N GLN A 54 -3.74 7.59 -46.87
CA GLN A 54 -4.34 6.89 -45.74
C GLN A 54 -4.45 5.37 -45.97
N ASP A 55 -4.61 4.94 -47.23
CA ASP A 55 -4.89 3.57 -47.63
C ASP A 55 -3.62 2.73 -47.82
N THR A 56 -2.51 3.32 -48.30
CA THR A 56 -1.29 2.54 -48.59
C THR A 56 -0.32 2.44 -47.40
N GLY A 57 -0.44 3.31 -46.39
CA GLY A 57 0.43 3.30 -45.20
C GLY A 57 1.89 3.71 -45.47
N LYS A 58 2.21 4.20 -46.67
CA LYS A 58 3.57 4.62 -47.04
C LYS A 58 3.95 5.95 -46.40
N ASN A 59 5.09 5.95 -45.70
CA ASN A 59 5.65 7.12 -45.04
C ASN A 59 6.82 7.68 -45.84
N ILE A 60 6.90 9.00 -45.92
CA ILE A 60 8.07 9.74 -46.42
C ILE A 60 8.80 10.36 -45.24
N ARG A 61 10.03 9.91 -45.00
CA ARG A 61 10.92 10.52 -44.00
C ARG A 61 11.50 11.81 -44.56
N LEU A 62 11.32 12.91 -43.84
CA LEU A 62 11.80 14.23 -44.26
C LEU A 62 13.02 14.69 -43.49
N ALA A 63 13.10 14.33 -42.21
CA ALA A 63 14.22 14.75 -41.39
C ALA A 63 14.52 13.72 -40.31
N LYS A 64 15.78 13.68 -39.88
CA LYS A 64 16.21 12.86 -38.75
C LYS A 64 16.87 13.68 -37.66
N SER A 65 16.75 13.21 -36.43
CA SER A 65 17.40 13.77 -35.26
C SER A 65 17.95 12.65 -34.39
N ILE A 66 19.07 12.91 -33.71
CA ILE A 66 19.67 11.98 -32.72
C ILE A 66 19.36 12.46 -31.30
N ASP A 67 19.22 13.77 -31.09
CA ASP A 67 18.87 14.37 -29.80
C ASP A 67 17.35 14.58 -29.61
N GLY A 68 16.58 14.44 -30.70
CA GLY A 68 15.15 14.67 -30.76
C GLY A 68 14.74 16.13 -30.88
N ILE A 69 15.69 17.05 -31.04
CA ILE A 69 15.41 18.49 -31.10
C ILE A 69 15.91 19.09 -32.41
N GLU A 70 17.15 18.79 -32.79
CA GLU A 70 17.72 19.27 -34.04
C GLU A 70 17.49 18.26 -35.15
N PHE A 71 16.63 18.62 -36.10
CA PHE A 71 16.28 17.78 -37.23
C PHE A 71 17.07 18.18 -38.48
N LYS A 72 17.78 17.22 -39.07
CA LYS A 72 18.48 17.38 -40.35
C LYS A 72 17.64 16.80 -41.47
N LEU A 73 17.37 17.63 -42.47
CA LEU A 73 16.63 17.22 -43.65
C LEU A 73 17.33 16.04 -44.35
N LEU A 74 16.55 15.08 -44.79
CA LEU A 74 17.00 13.90 -45.53
C LEU A 74 16.69 14.05 -47.01
N LYS A 75 17.39 13.26 -47.83
CA LYS A 75 16.89 12.87 -49.14
C LYS A 75 15.60 12.05 -48.89
N ILE A 76 14.52 12.34 -49.60
CA ILE A 76 13.22 11.66 -49.42
C ILE A 76 13.39 10.15 -49.62
N PHE A 77 12.98 9.35 -48.63
CA PHE A 77 12.92 7.89 -48.73
C PHE A 77 11.51 7.40 -48.39
N GLU A 78 10.99 6.48 -49.20
CA GLU A 78 9.72 5.79 -48.97
C GLU A 78 9.97 4.49 -48.19
N GLU A 79 9.30 4.30 -47.06
CA GLU A 79 9.24 2.99 -46.38
C GLU A 79 7.80 2.65 -45.98
N LYS A 80 7.47 1.35 -46.03
CA LYS A 80 6.25 0.80 -45.43
C LYS A 80 6.50 0.59 -43.94
N TYR A 81 5.75 1.29 -43.11
CA TYR A 81 5.81 1.15 -41.66
C TYR A 81 4.51 0.56 -41.11
N THR A 82 4.62 -0.35 -40.15
CA THR A 82 3.48 -0.88 -39.40
C THR A 82 3.53 -0.28 -38.00
N ARG A 83 2.59 0.62 -37.66
CA ARG A 83 2.49 1.20 -36.31
C ARG A 83 2.37 0.07 -35.29
N LYS A 84 3.28 0.03 -34.31
CA LYS A 84 3.10 -0.83 -33.14
C LYS A 84 1.83 -0.39 -32.43
N ARG A 85 0.74 -1.14 -32.61
CA ARG A 85 -0.52 -0.90 -31.91
C ARG A 85 -0.25 -1.03 -30.42
N ILE A 86 -0.60 0.00 -29.66
CA ILE A 86 -0.64 -0.09 -28.21
C ILE A 86 -1.66 -1.19 -27.87
N SER A 87 -1.30 -2.08 -26.93
CA SER A 87 -2.18 -3.18 -26.54
C SER A 87 -3.55 -2.63 -26.13
N PRO A 88 -4.66 -3.13 -26.69
CA PRO A 88 -6.01 -2.71 -26.31
C PRO A 88 -6.30 -2.83 -24.80
N LYS A 89 -5.58 -3.74 -24.11
CA LYS A 89 -5.70 -3.93 -22.66
C LYS A 89 -5.19 -2.72 -21.87
N ILE A 90 -4.05 -2.15 -22.26
CA ILE A 90 -3.48 -0.94 -21.61
C ILE A 90 -4.41 0.27 -21.77
N ILE A 91 -5.16 0.32 -22.87
CA ILE A 91 -6.09 1.40 -23.18
C ILE A 91 -7.35 1.32 -22.31
N LYS A 92 -7.82 0.12 -21.96
CA LYS A 92 -9.02 -0.06 -21.14
C LYS A 92 -8.86 0.34 -19.67
N ASP A 93 -7.65 0.30 -19.13
CA ASP A 93 -7.42 0.48 -17.69
C ASP A 93 -7.30 1.97 -17.26
N ILE A 94 -7.01 2.88 -18.20
CA ILE A 94 -6.89 4.32 -17.92
C ILE A 94 -8.21 5.03 -18.27
N THR A 95 -9.22 4.84 -17.41
CA THR A 95 -10.54 5.50 -17.53
C THR A 95 -10.57 6.86 -16.82
N PRO A 96 -11.45 7.79 -17.24
CA PRO A 96 -11.61 9.07 -16.57
C PRO A 96 -11.95 8.94 -15.07
N ARG A 97 -11.44 9.86 -14.24
CA ARG A 97 -11.70 9.88 -12.79
C ARG A 97 -12.42 11.16 -12.39
N THR A 98 -13.64 11.02 -11.89
CA THR A 98 -14.55 12.15 -11.58
C THR A 98 -13.98 13.22 -10.64
N THR A 99 -13.06 12.85 -9.74
CA THR A 99 -12.49 13.75 -8.71
C THR A 99 -11.08 14.25 -9.00
N HIS A 100 -10.53 13.95 -10.18
CA HIS A 100 -9.15 14.28 -10.55
C HIS A 100 -9.12 15.12 -11.82
N PHE A 101 -7.93 15.64 -12.17
CA PHE A 101 -7.77 16.47 -13.38
C PHE A 101 -8.08 15.73 -14.68
N ASP A 102 -8.05 14.40 -14.66
CA ASP A 102 -8.36 13.53 -15.79
C ASP A 102 -9.80 13.00 -15.73
N SER A 103 -10.74 13.87 -15.36
CA SER A 103 -12.18 13.61 -15.29
C SER A 103 -12.87 13.59 -16.66
N GLY A 104 -12.28 14.21 -17.68
CA GLY A 104 -12.79 14.24 -19.05
C GLY A 104 -12.23 13.13 -19.93
N GLN A 105 -12.50 13.20 -21.23
CA GLN A 105 -12.07 12.22 -22.23
C GLN A 105 -10.54 12.10 -22.24
N ILE A 106 -10.07 10.88 -21.92
CA ILE A 106 -8.64 10.56 -21.90
C ILE A 106 -8.18 10.05 -23.26
N GLU A 107 -7.06 10.58 -23.73
CA GLU A 107 -6.32 10.03 -24.87
C GLU A 107 -4.90 9.63 -24.46
N ILE A 108 -4.48 8.43 -24.87
CA ILE A 108 -3.15 7.91 -24.59
C ILE A 108 -2.19 8.34 -25.70
N GLU A 109 -1.15 9.06 -25.29
CA GLU A 109 -0.14 9.61 -26.19
C GLU A 109 0.97 8.63 -26.50
N GLY A 110 1.39 7.87 -25.49
CA GLY A 110 2.46 6.91 -25.69
C GLY A 110 2.73 6.06 -24.49
N VAL A 111 3.40 4.94 -24.77
CA VAL A 111 3.82 3.96 -23.77
C VAL A 111 5.30 3.71 -23.94
N VAL A 112 6.07 3.88 -22.87
CA VAL A 112 7.52 3.66 -22.85
C VAL A 112 7.87 2.64 -21.76
N LYS A 113 8.76 1.71 -22.08
CA LYS A 113 9.27 0.75 -21.10
C LYS A 113 10.33 1.43 -20.22
N ILE A 114 10.13 1.32 -18.91
CA ILE A 114 11.05 1.75 -17.86
C ILE A 114 11.37 0.54 -16.96
N SER A 115 12.37 0.63 -16.09
CA SER A 115 12.77 -0.50 -15.23
C SER A 115 11.65 -0.97 -14.29
N GLN A 116 10.70 -0.09 -13.96
CA GLN A 116 9.57 -0.39 -13.08
C GLN A 116 8.32 -0.90 -13.80
N GLY A 117 8.29 -0.89 -15.14
CA GLY A 117 7.11 -1.32 -15.91
C GLY A 117 6.93 -0.52 -17.21
N SER A 118 5.69 -0.27 -17.59
CA SER A 118 5.34 0.53 -18.76
C SER A 118 4.81 1.88 -18.28
N LEU A 119 5.54 2.95 -18.55
CA LEU A 119 5.11 4.32 -18.32
C LEU A 119 4.17 4.73 -19.46
N VAL A 120 2.96 5.13 -19.11
CA VAL A 120 1.93 5.63 -20.01
C VAL A 120 1.83 7.14 -19.80
N ILE A 121 1.87 7.90 -20.89
CA ILE A 121 1.57 9.33 -20.91
C ILE A 121 0.23 9.51 -21.60
N TYR A 122 -0.64 10.33 -21.01
CA TYR A 122 -1.99 10.58 -21.52
C TYR A 122 -2.41 12.02 -21.25
N HIS A 123 -3.49 12.48 -21.90
CA HIS A 123 -4.05 13.81 -21.65
C HIS A 123 -5.56 13.78 -21.47
N ASN A 124 -6.09 14.78 -20.77
CA ASN A 124 -7.52 15.09 -20.72
C ASN A 124 -7.85 16.08 -21.84
N ARG A 125 -8.72 15.69 -22.78
CA ARG A 125 -9.17 16.53 -23.91
C ARG A 125 -10.14 17.63 -23.50
N ASP A 126 -10.88 17.43 -22.42
CA ASP A 126 -11.99 18.31 -22.05
C ASP A 126 -11.55 19.46 -21.12
N TRP A 127 -10.24 19.72 -21.02
CA TRP A 127 -9.74 20.79 -20.17
C TRP A 127 -10.00 22.17 -20.81
N PRO A 128 -10.66 23.11 -20.11
CA PRO A 128 -11.10 24.38 -20.72
C PRO A 128 -9.97 25.27 -21.24
N ASP A 129 -8.80 25.23 -20.59
CA ASP A 129 -7.69 26.17 -20.82
C ASP A 129 -6.49 25.52 -21.55
N GLY A 130 -6.75 24.52 -22.40
CA GLY A 130 -5.73 23.82 -23.19
C GLY A 130 -5.54 22.36 -22.80
N PHE A 131 -4.31 21.88 -22.67
CA PHE A 131 -3.99 20.46 -22.41
C PHE A 131 -3.40 20.23 -21.03
N GLN A 132 -3.89 19.20 -20.35
CA GLN A 132 -3.30 18.67 -19.12
C GLN A 132 -2.76 17.26 -19.35
N ILE A 133 -1.48 17.07 -19.03
CA ILE A 133 -0.79 15.80 -19.25
C ILE A 133 -0.69 15.02 -17.94
N GLY A 134 -1.12 13.77 -17.97
CA GLY A 134 -0.98 12.78 -16.90
C GLY A 134 0.02 11.68 -17.21
N SER A 135 0.32 10.88 -16.20
CA SER A 135 1.00 9.60 -16.42
C SER A 135 0.52 8.49 -15.50
N ALA A 136 0.77 7.25 -15.94
CA ALA A 136 0.57 6.05 -15.16
C ALA A 136 1.73 5.06 -15.35
N ILE A 137 2.04 4.25 -14.35
CA ILE A 137 2.97 3.12 -14.50
C ILE A 137 2.16 1.84 -14.39
N ILE A 138 2.29 0.98 -15.41
CA ILE A 138 1.63 -0.32 -15.48
C ILE A 138 2.69 -1.42 -15.37
N LYS A 139 2.55 -2.29 -14.36
CA LYS A 139 3.41 -3.47 -14.15
C LYS A 139 2.54 -4.71 -14.07
N ASN A 140 2.85 -5.72 -14.88
CA ASN A 140 2.10 -6.98 -14.96
C ASN A 140 0.58 -6.80 -15.19
N GLY A 141 0.20 -5.75 -15.92
CA GLY A 141 -1.21 -5.44 -16.20
C GLY A 141 -1.91 -4.61 -15.12
N ASN A 142 -1.26 -4.30 -14.00
CA ASN A 142 -1.82 -3.47 -12.94
C ASN A 142 -1.25 -2.05 -12.98
N ILE A 143 -2.11 -1.05 -12.79
CA ILE A 143 -1.68 0.34 -12.57
C ILE A 143 -1.05 0.40 -11.16
N ILE A 144 0.27 0.55 -11.11
CA ILE A 144 1.04 0.68 -9.85
C ILE A 144 1.33 2.14 -9.49
N TYR A 145 1.05 3.08 -10.39
CA TYR A 145 1.07 4.51 -10.15
C TYR A 145 0.17 5.21 -11.17
N ARG A 146 -0.53 6.26 -10.76
CA ARG A 146 -1.23 7.20 -11.64
C ARG A 146 -1.13 8.60 -11.04
N SER A 147 -0.84 9.61 -11.85
CA SER A 147 -0.73 10.99 -11.40
C SER A 147 -2.08 11.51 -10.91
N ASP A 148 -2.17 12.07 -9.71
CA ASP A 148 -3.41 12.68 -9.19
C ASP A 148 -3.58 14.15 -9.59
N THR A 149 -2.48 14.81 -9.96
CA THR A 149 -2.45 16.17 -10.50
C THR A 149 -1.79 16.14 -11.87
N PRO A 150 -2.09 17.09 -12.79
CA PRO A 150 -1.40 17.17 -14.06
C PRO A 150 0.10 17.30 -13.84
N LEU A 151 0.88 16.59 -14.64
CA LEU A 151 2.34 16.70 -14.68
C LEU A 151 2.79 17.95 -15.43
N TRP A 152 1.97 18.39 -16.39
CA TRP A 152 2.23 19.55 -17.20
C TRP A 152 0.92 20.13 -17.73
N HIS A 153 0.92 21.45 -17.92
CA HIS A 153 -0.15 22.20 -18.55
C HIS A 153 0.41 22.84 -19.82
N SER A 154 -0.38 22.87 -20.89
CA SER A 154 -0.02 23.63 -22.07
C SER A 154 0.19 25.11 -21.74
N PRO A 155 1.14 25.78 -22.42
CA PRO A 155 1.33 27.21 -22.23
C PRO A 155 0.09 27.97 -22.74
N PRO A 156 -0.20 29.18 -22.23
CA PRO A 156 -1.32 29.99 -22.69
C PRO A 156 -1.30 30.28 -24.20
N SER A 157 -0.12 30.27 -24.82
CA SER A 157 0.06 30.46 -26.27
C SER A 157 -0.57 29.36 -27.14
N TRP A 158 -1.03 28.26 -26.55
CA TRP A 158 -1.73 27.16 -27.22
C TRP A 158 -3.26 27.28 -27.15
N ILE A 159 -3.79 28.17 -26.29
CA ILE A 159 -5.24 28.34 -26.13
C ILE A 159 -5.87 28.85 -27.43
N GLY A 160 -6.97 28.21 -27.86
CA GLY A 160 -7.69 28.54 -29.09
C GLY A 160 -7.06 28.04 -30.39
N LYS A 161 -5.92 27.33 -30.31
CA LYS A 161 -5.21 26.78 -31.47
C LYS A 161 -5.63 25.35 -31.79
N LYS A 162 -5.46 24.95 -33.06
CA LYS A 162 -5.64 23.56 -33.47
C LYS A 162 -4.39 22.76 -33.15
N ILE A 163 -4.47 21.93 -32.12
CA ILE A 163 -3.35 21.10 -31.64
C ILE A 163 -3.55 19.65 -32.06
N GLU A 164 -2.50 19.03 -32.61
CA GLU A 164 -2.51 17.60 -32.96
C GLU A 164 -1.25 16.92 -32.40
N PHE A 165 -1.42 15.83 -31.64
CA PHE A 165 -0.29 15.02 -31.18
C PHE A 165 0.34 14.25 -32.34
N ILE A 166 1.66 14.34 -32.48
CA ILE A 166 2.42 13.72 -33.57
C ILE A 166 3.03 12.38 -33.14
N GLY A 167 3.58 12.32 -31.94
CA GLY A 167 4.28 11.12 -31.46
C GLY A 167 5.14 11.36 -30.22
N LEU A 168 5.60 10.25 -29.63
CA LEU A 168 6.47 10.22 -28.46
C LEU A 168 7.80 9.53 -28.81
N ALA A 169 8.91 10.08 -28.34
CA ALA A 169 10.23 9.46 -28.41
C ALA A 169 10.92 9.42 -27.04
N HIS A 170 11.83 8.47 -26.85
CA HIS A 170 12.65 8.34 -25.65
C HIS A 170 14.14 8.45 -26.02
N VAL A 171 14.77 9.56 -25.64
CA VAL A 171 16.14 9.91 -26.03
C VAL A 171 16.96 10.28 -24.80
N SER A 172 18.08 9.58 -24.59
CA SER A 172 19.03 9.90 -23.51
C SER A 172 18.35 10.05 -22.13
N GLY A 173 17.39 9.17 -21.84
CA GLY A 173 16.59 9.18 -20.60
C GLY A 173 15.39 10.14 -20.60
N LYS A 174 15.26 11.03 -21.59
CA LYS A 174 14.17 12.02 -21.66
C LYS A 174 13.04 11.52 -22.53
N LEU A 175 11.81 11.84 -22.16
CA LEU A 175 10.65 11.65 -23.03
C LEU A 175 10.38 12.95 -23.79
N ILE A 176 10.19 12.85 -25.10
CA ILE A 176 9.93 14.01 -25.95
C ILE A 176 8.62 13.75 -26.68
N ALA A 177 7.61 14.56 -26.38
CA ALA A 177 6.32 14.56 -27.07
C ALA A 177 6.31 15.65 -28.13
N TYR A 178 5.94 15.30 -29.36
CA TYR A 178 5.89 16.23 -30.49
C TYR A 178 4.44 16.59 -30.79
N TRP A 179 4.21 17.88 -30.97
CA TRP A 179 2.89 18.46 -31.15
C TRP A 179 2.90 19.38 -32.35
N ASN A 180 1.88 19.26 -33.18
CA ASN A 180 1.63 20.16 -34.29
C ASN A 180 0.70 21.27 -33.79
N ILE A 181 1.11 22.52 -33.97
CA ILE A 181 0.37 23.70 -33.51
C ILE A 181 -0.12 24.47 -34.74
N ASP A 182 -1.44 24.60 -34.88
CA ASP A 182 -2.16 25.24 -36.00
C ASP A 182 -1.84 24.69 -37.40
N LYS A 183 -1.16 23.54 -37.48
CA LYS A 183 -0.59 22.97 -38.72
C LYS A 183 0.57 23.77 -39.33
N ASP A 184 1.11 24.73 -38.59
CA ASP A 184 2.17 25.61 -39.07
C ASP A 184 3.55 25.15 -38.59
N HIS A 185 3.68 24.72 -37.33
CA HIS A 185 4.97 24.30 -36.77
C HIS A 185 4.86 23.18 -35.73
N VAL A 186 6.01 22.57 -35.45
CA VAL A 186 6.15 21.49 -34.47
C VAL A 186 6.79 22.01 -33.19
N GLU A 187 6.15 21.73 -32.05
CA GLU A 187 6.72 21.94 -30.73
C GLU A 187 7.03 20.60 -30.07
N ALA A 188 8.20 20.51 -29.45
CA ALA A 188 8.63 19.38 -28.64
C ALA A 188 8.50 19.74 -27.15
N VAL A 189 7.66 18.99 -26.45
CA VAL A 189 7.57 19.03 -24.98
C VAL A 189 8.51 17.95 -24.43
N ILE A 190 9.60 18.41 -23.83
CA ILE A 190 10.67 17.57 -23.27
C ILE A 190 10.36 17.34 -21.80
N TYR A 191 9.89 16.14 -21.47
CA TYR A 191 9.77 15.68 -20.11
C TYR A 191 11.10 15.05 -19.68
N PRO A 192 11.72 15.55 -18.59
CA PRO A 192 12.84 14.86 -17.97
C PRO A 192 12.42 13.46 -17.51
N SER A 193 13.39 12.57 -17.29
CA SER A 193 13.11 11.20 -16.84
C SER A 193 12.22 11.21 -15.60
N PHE A 194 11.17 10.39 -15.61
CA PHE A 194 10.37 10.16 -14.41
C PHE A 194 11.24 9.47 -13.35
N LYS A 195 11.39 10.11 -12.18
CA LYS A 195 12.15 9.55 -11.06
C LYS A 195 11.18 9.22 -9.93
N LEU A 196 11.07 7.93 -9.63
CA LEU A 196 10.58 7.51 -8.32
C LEU A 196 11.65 7.92 -7.31
N ARG A 197 11.37 8.95 -6.51
CA ARG A 197 12.27 9.31 -5.41
C ARG A 197 12.17 8.21 -4.36
N THR A 198 13.13 7.30 -4.37
CA THR A 198 13.34 6.31 -3.30
C THR A 198 13.83 6.97 -2.00
N THR A 199 14.17 8.25 -2.06
CA THR A 199 14.49 9.11 -0.92
C THR A 199 13.78 10.44 -1.04
N GLN A 200 12.78 10.68 -0.20
CA GLN A 200 12.30 12.03 0.05
C GLN A 200 11.53 12.18 1.38
N THR A 201 11.83 13.30 2.06
CA THR A 201 10.96 14.05 2.97
C THR A 201 9.51 14.04 2.48
N ALA A 202 8.71 13.11 3.01
CA ALA A 202 7.28 13.03 2.73
C ALA A 202 6.56 14.19 3.43
N LYS A 203 5.65 14.88 2.73
CA LYS A 203 4.45 15.34 3.43
C LYS A 203 3.69 14.06 3.78
N ASN A 204 3.71 13.69 5.06
CA ASN A 204 3.07 12.50 5.60
C ASN A 204 1.58 12.47 5.19
N LEU A 205 1.24 11.71 4.15
CA LEU A 205 -0.14 11.27 3.98
C LEU A 205 -0.45 10.36 5.17
N LYS A 206 -1.16 10.90 6.16
CA LYS A 206 -1.53 10.18 7.37
C LYS A 206 -2.50 9.06 6.97
N ILE A 207 -2.12 7.82 7.22
CA ILE A 207 -3.02 6.67 7.13
C ILE A 207 -4.00 6.86 8.28
N ASN A 208 -5.25 7.19 7.98
CA ASN A 208 -6.23 7.58 8.99
C ASN A 208 -7.08 6.38 9.40
N LEU A 209 -6.95 5.97 10.66
CA LEU A 209 -7.98 5.22 11.39
C LEU A 209 -8.88 6.22 12.12
N ASN A 210 -10.19 6.07 12.00
CA ASN A 210 -11.16 6.90 12.71
C ASN A 210 -11.56 6.17 13.99
N ARG A 211 -11.29 6.78 15.14
CA ARG A 211 -11.72 6.26 16.44
C ARG A 211 -13.26 6.21 16.50
N ALA A 212 -13.80 5.17 17.12
CA ALA A 212 -15.22 5.09 17.38
C ALA A 212 -15.66 6.22 18.30
N SER A 213 -16.78 6.87 18.00
CA SER A 213 -17.28 8.02 18.76
C SER A 213 -17.73 7.67 20.18
N ASN A 214 -18.05 6.40 20.42
CA ASN A 214 -18.45 5.84 21.70
C ASN A 214 -17.28 5.16 22.45
N ASN A 215 -16.03 5.39 22.05
CA ASN A 215 -14.90 4.90 22.82
C ASN A 215 -14.88 5.52 24.24
N PRO A 216 -14.48 4.76 25.26
CA PRO A 216 -14.15 3.33 25.21
C PRO A 216 -15.40 2.44 25.08
N ILE A 217 -15.31 1.39 24.26
CA ILE A 217 -16.43 0.46 24.00
C ILE A 217 -16.61 -0.59 25.10
N ILE A 218 -15.57 -0.88 25.88
CA ILE A 218 -15.66 -1.63 27.14
C ILE A 218 -14.81 -0.92 28.19
N SER A 219 -15.42 -0.68 29.35
CA SER A 219 -14.76 -0.12 30.54
C SER A 219 -14.79 -1.12 31.71
N PRO A 220 -13.88 -0.97 32.68
CA PRO A 220 -13.92 -1.73 33.92
C PRO A 220 -15.27 -1.55 34.61
N ASN A 221 -15.80 -2.64 35.14
CA ASN A 221 -17.07 -2.61 35.87
C ASN A 221 -16.77 -2.76 37.38
N PRO A 222 -16.85 -1.68 38.18
CA PRO A 222 -16.48 -1.72 39.59
C PRO A 222 -17.35 -2.69 40.41
N GLU A 223 -18.58 -2.96 39.95
CA GLU A 223 -19.51 -3.90 40.59
C GLU A 223 -19.14 -5.37 40.34
N ASN A 224 -18.18 -5.64 39.45
CA ASN A 224 -17.77 -6.99 39.06
C ASN A 224 -16.32 -7.27 39.44
N ASN A 225 -16.13 -7.90 40.59
CA ASN A 225 -14.83 -8.05 41.26
C ASN A 225 -13.66 -8.58 40.40
N TRP A 226 -13.92 -9.39 39.37
CA TRP A 226 -12.85 -9.98 38.54
C TRP A 226 -12.40 -9.09 37.37
N GLU A 227 -13.14 -8.02 37.07
CA GLU A 227 -12.88 -7.07 35.98
C GLU A 227 -12.97 -5.59 36.43
N SER A 228 -13.01 -5.38 37.75
CA SER A 228 -13.22 -4.08 38.39
C SER A 228 -12.11 -3.07 38.11
N SER A 229 -10.89 -3.52 37.84
CA SER A 229 -9.71 -2.66 37.71
C SER A 229 -9.41 -2.27 36.25
N GLN A 230 -9.39 -3.25 35.34
CA GLN A 230 -8.94 -3.05 33.96
C GLN A 230 -9.69 -3.98 33.00
N THR A 231 -10.04 -3.49 31.79
CA THR A 231 -10.65 -4.28 30.70
C THR A 231 -10.07 -3.84 29.35
N PHE A 232 -9.18 -4.61 28.74
CA PHE A 232 -8.33 -4.12 27.65
C PHE A 232 -7.84 -5.25 26.73
N ASN A 233 -7.06 -4.90 25.70
CA ASN A 233 -6.36 -5.80 24.78
C ASN A 233 -7.22 -6.98 24.26
N PRO A 234 -8.35 -6.72 23.56
CA PRO A 234 -9.22 -7.78 23.10
C PRO A 234 -8.64 -8.58 21.92
N GLY A 235 -8.78 -9.90 21.97
CA GLY A 235 -8.83 -10.72 20.77
C GLY A 235 -10.24 -10.62 20.18
N VAL A 236 -10.35 -10.56 18.84
CA VAL A 236 -11.65 -10.44 18.16
C VAL A 236 -11.73 -11.41 17.00
N ILE A 237 -12.89 -12.05 16.83
CA ILE A 237 -13.21 -12.91 15.70
C ILE A 237 -14.62 -12.60 15.18
N LEU A 238 -14.83 -12.74 13.87
CA LEU A 238 -16.14 -12.61 13.23
C LEU A 238 -16.75 -13.99 13.00
N LEU A 239 -17.93 -14.25 13.57
CA LEU A 239 -18.70 -15.49 13.42
C LEU A 239 -20.19 -15.15 13.39
N ASP A 240 -20.99 -15.82 12.56
CA ASP A 240 -22.43 -15.57 12.39
C ASP A 240 -22.77 -14.07 12.26
N ASP A 241 -22.00 -13.36 11.43
CA ASP A 241 -22.11 -11.91 11.18
C ASP A 241 -22.04 -11.04 12.46
N LYS A 242 -21.35 -11.53 13.50
CA LYS A 242 -21.14 -10.83 14.76
C LYS A 242 -19.67 -10.80 15.13
N PHE A 243 -19.28 -9.70 15.75
CA PHE A 243 -17.95 -9.48 16.31
C PHE A 243 -17.94 -10.04 17.74
N HIS A 244 -17.16 -11.09 17.95
CA HIS A 244 -16.98 -11.71 19.25
C HIS A 244 -15.66 -11.25 19.86
N PHE A 245 -15.74 -10.70 21.07
CA PHE A 245 -14.62 -10.14 21.81
C PHE A 245 -14.24 -11.08 22.94
N LEU A 246 -12.95 -11.40 23.01
CA LEU A 246 -12.32 -12.01 24.15
C LEU A 246 -11.36 -10.98 24.76
N TYR A 247 -11.82 -10.21 25.75
CA TYR A 247 -11.07 -9.11 26.34
C TYR A 247 -10.30 -9.54 27.59
N ARG A 248 -9.09 -9.03 27.77
CA ARG A 248 -8.34 -9.21 29.02
C ARG A 248 -8.98 -8.36 30.10
N ALA A 249 -9.17 -8.91 31.29
CA ALA A 249 -9.58 -8.17 32.45
C ALA A 249 -8.76 -8.51 33.69
N ILE A 250 -8.65 -7.54 34.58
CA ILE A 250 -8.00 -7.67 35.88
C ILE A 250 -8.94 -7.09 36.93
N GLY A 251 -9.12 -7.83 38.01
CA GLY A 251 -9.94 -7.46 39.15
C GLY A 251 -9.13 -7.14 40.39
N ASN A 252 -9.80 -7.16 41.55
CA ASN A 252 -9.17 -6.87 42.84
C ASN A 252 -8.11 -7.91 43.25
N ASP A 253 -8.15 -9.10 42.63
CA ASP A 253 -7.20 -10.18 42.88
C ASP A 253 -6.00 -10.21 41.93
N GLY A 254 -5.87 -9.21 41.04
CA GLY A 254 -4.73 -9.03 40.14
C GLY A 254 -4.41 -10.19 39.19
N VAL A 255 -5.33 -11.12 39.00
CA VAL A 255 -5.19 -12.21 38.04
C VAL A 255 -5.77 -11.76 36.69
N SER A 256 -4.98 -11.88 35.61
CA SER A 256 -5.48 -11.65 34.26
C SER A 256 -6.39 -12.79 33.82
N ARG A 257 -7.61 -12.46 33.39
CA ARG A 257 -8.60 -13.39 32.87
C ARG A 257 -9.17 -12.88 31.56
N LEU A 258 -9.84 -13.76 30.82
CA LEU A 258 -10.47 -13.40 29.56
C LEU A 258 -11.99 -13.39 29.72
N GLY A 259 -12.59 -12.22 29.48
CA GLY A 259 -14.03 -11.98 29.44
C GLY A 259 -14.59 -12.06 28.03
N TYR A 260 -15.90 -12.26 27.92
CA TYR A 260 -16.60 -12.32 26.64
C TYR A 260 -17.57 -11.17 26.46
N ALA A 261 -17.56 -10.58 25.27
CA ALA A 261 -18.58 -9.66 24.79
C ALA A 261 -18.88 -9.90 23.31
N VAL A 262 -20.03 -9.44 22.84
CA VAL A 262 -20.44 -9.56 21.44
C VAL A 262 -21.06 -8.27 20.95
N SER A 263 -20.84 -7.98 19.67
CA SER A 263 -21.36 -6.81 18.96
C SER A 263 -21.79 -7.19 17.55
N LYS A 264 -22.90 -6.62 17.08
CA LYS A 264 -23.39 -6.76 15.69
C LYS A 264 -22.70 -5.77 14.74
N ASP A 265 -22.48 -4.54 15.19
CA ASP A 265 -21.92 -3.46 14.35
C ASP A 265 -20.38 -3.36 14.49
N GLY A 266 -19.81 -4.09 15.45
CA GLY A 266 -18.39 -4.09 15.77
C GLY A 266 -17.94 -2.84 16.53
N LEU A 267 -18.84 -1.94 16.93
CA LEU A 267 -18.53 -0.66 17.60
C LEU A 267 -19.29 -0.49 18.92
N SER A 268 -20.45 -1.13 19.06
CA SER A 268 -21.34 -1.06 20.22
C SER A 268 -21.53 -2.46 20.80
N ILE A 269 -21.28 -2.63 22.10
CA ILE A 269 -21.41 -3.94 22.75
C ILE A 269 -22.89 -4.26 23.02
N ASP A 270 -23.41 -5.31 22.39
CA ASP A 270 -24.79 -5.77 22.57
C ASP A 270 -24.95 -6.59 23.86
N ASN A 271 -23.96 -7.43 24.17
CA ASN A 271 -23.98 -8.27 25.36
C ASN A 271 -22.56 -8.52 25.88
N ARG A 272 -22.41 -8.59 27.20
CA ARG A 272 -21.16 -8.85 27.92
C ARG A 272 -21.45 -9.79 29.08
N LEU A 273 -20.70 -10.87 29.21
CA LEU A 273 -20.93 -11.83 30.28
C LEU A 273 -20.38 -11.30 31.63
N PRO A 274 -21.06 -11.59 32.75
CA PRO A 274 -20.65 -11.12 34.06
C PRO A 274 -19.54 -11.97 34.69
N PHE A 275 -19.04 -13.00 34.00
CA PHE A 275 -17.99 -13.90 34.49
C PHE A 275 -16.92 -14.13 33.40
N PRO A 276 -15.68 -14.46 33.80
CA PRO A 276 -14.62 -14.78 32.84
C PRO A 276 -14.93 -16.11 32.14
N ILE A 277 -14.61 -16.21 30.86
CA ILE A 277 -14.80 -17.44 30.07
C ILE A 277 -13.51 -18.24 29.89
N PHE A 278 -12.36 -17.68 30.26
CA PHE A 278 -11.09 -18.39 30.27
C PHE A 278 -10.12 -17.80 31.31
N THR A 279 -9.36 -18.69 31.97
CA THR A 279 -8.24 -18.35 32.84
C THR A 279 -7.14 -19.38 32.65
N HIS A 280 -5.88 -18.95 32.69
CA HIS A 280 -4.76 -19.88 32.68
C HIS A 280 -4.43 -20.36 34.09
N GLN A 281 -4.23 -21.66 34.26
CA GLN A 281 -3.77 -22.24 35.51
C GLN A 281 -2.24 -22.21 35.57
N THR A 282 -1.69 -21.30 36.36
CA THR A 282 -0.25 -21.20 36.60
C THR A 282 0.27 -22.42 37.39
N THR A 283 1.31 -23.09 36.91
CA THR A 283 1.90 -24.28 37.55
C THR A 283 2.65 -23.96 38.85
N VAL A 284 3.27 -22.78 38.95
CA VAL A 284 3.96 -22.33 40.17
C VAL A 284 3.34 -21.04 40.69
N ARG A 285 2.59 -21.13 41.79
CA ARG A 285 2.15 -19.97 42.56
C ARG A 285 3.31 -19.43 43.37
N ASN A 286 4.09 -18.51 42.80
CA ASN A 286 5.17 -17.89 43.55
C ASN A 286 4.59 -16.86 44.53
N LYS A 287 4.26 -17.29 45.76
CA LYS A 287 3.72 -16.40 46.81
C LYS A 287 4.71 -15.31 47.26
N ASN A 288 6.01 -15.47 46.95
CA ASN A 288 7.09 -14.61 47.43
C ASN A 288 7.68 -13.64 46.37
N THR A 289 7.14 -13.57 45.15
CA THR A 289 7.59 -12.56 44.18
C THR A 289 6.71 -11.31 44.28
N PHE A 290 6.86 -10.57 45.38
CA PHE A 290 6.34 -9.20 45.51
C PHE A 290 7.10 -8.19 44.61
N GLU A 291 8.11 -8.61 43.85
CA GLU A 291 9.06 -7.71 43.18
C GLU A 291 8.90 -7.54 41.66
N ILE A 292 7.93 -8.15 40.99
CA ILE A 292 7.74 -7.89 39.56
C ILE A 292 6.25 -7.78 39.27
N TYR A 293 5.74 -6.55 39.11
CA TYR A 293 4.51 -6.28 38.37
C TYR A 293 4.76 -6.64 36.89
N PRO A 294 4.28 -7.78 36.38
CA PRO A 294 4.41 -8.12 34.98
C PRO A 294 3.51 -7.23 34.11
N SER A 295 3.77 -7.26 32.80
CA SER A 295 3.13 -6.47 31.74
C SER A 295 1.64 -6.13 31.94
N GLY A 296 1.34 -4.92 32.39
CA GLY A 296 -0.04 -4.40 32.48
C GLY A 296 -0.74 -4.68 33.82
N GLY A 297 0.00 -5.04 34.88
CA GLY A 297 -0.49 -4.97 36.25
C GLY A 297 -0.85 -6.29 36.92
N SER A 298 -0.82 -7.42 36.20
CA SER A 298 -1.21 -8.74 36.75
C SER A 298 -0.05 -9.67 37.04
N TRP A 299 -0.07 -10.39 38.16
CA TRP A 299 0.98 -11.35 38.54
C TRP A 299 0.74 -12.80 38.11
N SER A 300 -0.41 -13.10 37.49
CA SER A 300 -0.74 -14.46 37.01
C SER A 300 -1.88 -14.43 35.97
N GLY A 301 -2.15 -15.59 35.36
CA GLY A 301 -3.29 -15.79 34.46
C GLY A 301 -2.95 -15.69 32.97
N ALA A 302 -3.95 -15.30 32.17
CA ALA A 302 -3.90 -15.23 30.71
C ALA A 302 -4.01 -13.79 30.22
N GLU A 303 -2.99 -13.30 29.50
CA GLU A 303 -2.96 -11.93 28.97
C GLU A 303 -3.12 -11.88 27.44
N ASP A 304 -3.72 -10.79 26.97
CA ASP A 304 -3.64 -10.31 25.59
C ASP A 304 -3.93 -11.41 24.54
N PRO A 305 -5.16 -11.97 24.50
CA PRO A 305 -5.49 -13.05 23.58
C PRO A 305 -5.46 -12.60 22.11
N ARG A 306 -5.24 -13.57 21.23
CA ARG A 306 -5.32 -13.45 19.77
C ARG A 306 -6.13 -14.63 19.27
N LEU A 307 -7.23 -14.35 18.57
CA LEU A 307 -8.16 -15.35 18.09
C LEU A 307 -8.01 -15.55 16.59
N VAL A 308 -8.02 -16.80 16.15
CA VAL A 308 -8.04 -17.11 14.73
C VAL A 308 -8.86 -18.36 14.45
N ARG A 309 -9.56 -18.37 13.31
CA ARG A 309 -10.07 -19.58 12.65
C ARG A 309 -9.18 -19.80 11.42
N VAL A 310 -8.58 -20.98 11.28
CA VAL A 310 -7.64 -21.25 10.18
C VAL A 310 -8.41 -21.86 9.01
N GLY A 311 -8.48 -21.13 7.90
CA GLY A 311 -9.36 -21.48 6.77
C GLY A 311 -10.80 -21.63 7.25
N ASP A 312 -11.44 -22.73 6.83
CA ASP A 312 -12.83 -23.05 7.19
C ASP A 312 -12.94 -24.04 8.35
N GLU A 313 -11.86 -24.29 9.11
CA GLU A 313 -11.86 -25.26 10.21
C GLU A 313 -12.90 -24.92 11.28
N ASP A 314 -13.60 -25.91 11.86
CA ASP A 314 -14.60 -25.70 12.91
C ASP A 314 -13.98 -25.48 14.31
N ILE A 315 -12.78 -24.92 14.35
CA ILE A 315 -11.99 -24.68 15.55
C ILE A 315 -11.51 -23.23 15.57
N ILE A 316 -11.65 -22.60 16.72
CA ILE A 316 -11.02 -21.31 17.04
C ILE A 316 -9.78 -21.60 17.85
N TYR A 317 -8.64 -21.10 17.39
CA TYR A 317 -7.38 -21.14 18.12
C TYR A 317 -7.15 -19.81 18.83
N ALA A 318 -6.64 -19.88 20.06
CA ALA A 318 -6.26 -18.71 20.83
C ALA A 318 -4.80 -18.81 21.26
N THR A 319 -3.97 -17.87 20.82
CA THR A 319 -2.67 -17.61 21.46
C THR A 319 -2.81 -16.49 22.47
N TYR A 320 -2.07 -16.57 23.56
CA TYR A 320 -2.10 -15.57 24.63
C TYR A 320 -0.80 -15.62 25.44
N THR A 321 -0.52 -14.59 26.24
CA THR A 321 0.61 -14.63 27.17
C THR A 321 0.20 -15.36 28.44
N ALA A 322 0.82 -16.49 28.72
CA ALA A 322 0.66 -17.27 29.93
C ALA A 322 1.67 -16.81 30.98
N CYS A 323 1.19 -16.28 32.10
CA CYS A 323 2.00 -15.97 33.27
C CYS A 323 2.27 -17.26 34.05
N ASP A 324 3.25 -18.03 33.60
CA ASP A 324 3.59 -19.33 34.15
C ASP A 324 5.04 -19.70 33.83
N LEU A 325 5.88 -19.87 34.86
CA LEU A 325 7.33 -20.08 34.72
C LEU A 325 7.97 -19.06 33.75
N GLY A 326 7.68 -17.77 33.97
CA GLY A 326 8.01 -16.66 33.06
C GLY A 326 6.76 -16.11 32.35
N LEU A 327 6.99 -15.30 31.31
CA LEU A 327 5.93 -14.83 30.40
C LEU A 327 6.01 -15.68 29.13
N ARG A 328 5.20 -16.73 29.06
CA ARG A 328 5.20 -17.69 27.96
C ARG A 328 4.08 -17.42 26.99
N VAL A 329 4.12 -18.05 25.82
CA VAL A 329 2.98 -18.08 24.91
C VAL A 329 2.20 -19.37 25.13
N GLY A 330 0.96 -19.21 25.60
CA GLY A 330 -0.03 -20.28 25.67
C GLY A 330 -0.78 -20.41 24.35
N LEU A 331 -1.19 -21.63 24.04
CA LEU A 331 -2.09 -22.00 22.95
C LEU A 331 -3.23 -22.83 23.54
N THR A 332 -4.47 -22.50 23.17
CA THR A 332 -5.67 -23.29 23.44
C THR A 332 -6.58 -23.24 22.22
N SER A 333 -7.64 -24.05 22.23
CA SER A 333 -8.65 -24.06 21.19
C SER A 333 -10.02 -24.37 21.75
N ILE A 334 -11.05 -24.03 20.98
CA ILE A 334 -12.46 -24.34 21.26
C ILE A 334 -13.17 -24.57 19.92
N SER A 335 -14.17 -25.45 19.88
CA SER A 335 -14.95 -25.62 18.65
C SER A 335 -15.80 -24.37 18.39
N VAL A 336 -16.03 -24.07 17.10
CA VAL A 336 -16.89 -22.94 16.70
C VAL A 336 -18.31 -23.13 17.26
N ASP A 337 -18.83 -24.35 17.24
CA ASP A 337 -20.17 -24.68 17.78
C ASP A 337 -20.29 -24.40 19.28
N ASP A 338 -19.30 -24.82 20.06
CA ASP A 338 -19.24 -24.56 21.50
C ASP A 338 -19.15 -23.05 21.79
N PHE A 339 -18.30 -22.33 21.06
CA PHE A 339 -18.09 -20.90 21.24
C PHE A 339 -19.37 -20.10 20.95
N ILE A 340 -20.05 -20.35 19.82
CA ILE A 340 -21.28 -19.66 19.43
C ILE A 340 -22.43 -19.97 20.39
N LYS A 341 -22.53 -21.22 20.88
CA LYS A 341 -23.57 -21.65 21.83
C LYS A 341 -23.24 -21.31 23.29
N GLY A 342 -22.12 -20.61 23.54
CA GLY A 342 -21.71 -20.20 24.88
C GLY A 342 -21.30 -21.35 25.80
N ARG A 343 -20.92 -22.50 25.25
CA ARG A 343 -20.33 -23.61 25.99
C ARG A 343 -18.83 -23.42 26.02
N TRP A 344 -18.30 -22.79 27.05
CA TRP A 344 -16.88 -22.39 27.15
C TRP A 344 -15.91 -23.56 27.43
N ASN A 345 -16.02 -24.63 26.65
CA ASN A 345 -15.23 -25.87 26.74
C ASN A 345 -13.86 -25.72 26.05
N TRP A 346 -13.06 -24.79 26.55
CA TRP A 346 -11.69 -24.61 26.07
C TRP A 346 -10.86 -25.86 26.32
N GLN A 347 -10.08 -26.26 25.33
CA GLN A 347 -9.11 -27.34 25.48
C GLN A 347 -8.02 -26.94 26.48
N PRO A 348 -7.41 -27.91 27.19
CA PRO A 348 -6.27 -27.63 28.07
C PRO A 348 -5.19 -26.86 27.32
N SER A 349 -4.71 -25.77 27.92
CA SER A 349 -3.68 -24.97 27.27
C SER A 349 -2.32 -25.65 27.31
N ILE A 350 -1.59 -25.55 26.20
CA ILE A 350 -0.16 -25.88 26.11
C ILE A 350 0.66 -24.60 26.00
N CYS A 351 1.84 -24.57 26.62
CA CYS A 351 2.81 -23.50 26.38
C CYS A 351 3.71 -23.86 25.21
N ILE A 352 3.70 -23.03 24.17
CA ILE A 352 4.41 -23.26 22.90
C ILE A 352 5.78 -22.54 22.86
N SER A 353 6.08 -21.75 23.88
CA SER A 353 7.40 -21.15 24.11
C SER A 353 8.13 -21.85 25.29
N PRO A 354 9.48 -21.81 25.33
CA PRO A 354 10.25 -22.41 26.42
C PRO A 354 9.94 -21.79 27.79
N PRO A 355 10.11 -22.55 28.90
CA PRO A 355 10.04 -22.02 30.25
C PRO A 355 11.20 -21.08 30.58
N ASN A 356 10.97 -20.21 31.56
CA ASN A 356 11.92 -19.22 32.08
C ASN A 356 12.40 -18.21 31.03
N GLN A 357 11.60 -17.98 29.99
CA GLN A 357 11.82 -16.96 28.96
C GLN A 357 10.64 -16.00 28.89
N THR A 358 10.87 -14.83 28.30
CA THR A 358 9.82 -13.86 27.98
C THR A 358 9.51 -13.91 26.49
N ASN A 359 8.34 -14.45 26.15
CA ASN A 359 7.80 -14.49 24.81
C ASN A 359 6.35 -13.98 24.84
N LYS A 360 6.04 -13.04 23.96
CA LYS A 360 4.71 -12.41 23.85
C LYS A 360 4.37 -12.20 22.37
N ASN A 361 3.11 -11.91 22.08
CA ASN A 361 2.66 -11.41 20.76
C ASN A 361 2.87 -12.38 19.59
N TRP A 362 2.83 -13.68 19.84
CA TRP A 362 2.82 -14.66 18.75
C TRP A 362 1.42 -14.78 18.19
N VAL A 363 1.32 -14.79 16.86
CA VAL A 363 0.06 -14.86 16.14
C VAL A 363 0.09 -16.00 15.14
N ILE A 364 -1.06 -16.65 14.97
CA ILE A 364 -1.26 -17.69 13.97
C ILE A 364 -1.88 -17.02 12.73
N PHE A 365 -1.41 -17.38 11.53
CA PHE A 365 -2.03 -16.93 10.30
C PHE A 365 -3.42 -17.55 10.11
N PRO A 366 -4.41 -16.83 9.56
CA PRO A 366 -5.77 -17.33 9.40
C PRO A 366 -5.92 -18.32 8.24
N GLU A 367 -4.86 -18.67 7.55
CA GLU A 367 -4.84 -19.75 6.56
C GLU A 367 -3.55 -20.54 6.67
N LYS A 368 -3.59 -21.79 6.18
CA LYS A 368 -2.37 -22.58 5.98
C LYS A 368 -1.56 -21.98 4.83
N ILE A 369 -0.26 -21.83 5.05
CA ILE A 369 0.67 -21.31 4.07
C ILE A 369 1.48 -22.49 3.55
N ARG A 370 1.35 -22.76 2.24
CA ARG A 370 1.93 -23.95 1.58
C ARG A 370 1.52 -25.26 2.26
N GLY A 371 0.28 -25.35 2.73
CA GLY A 371 -0.28 -26.54 3.37
C GLY A 371 -0.01 -26.68 4.87
N HIS A 372 0.76 -25.79 5.48
CA HIS A 372 1.10 -25.85 6.91
C HIS A 372 0.49 -24.70 7.70
N TYR A 373 0.16 -24.94 8.96
CA TYR A 373 -0.10 -23.87 9.92
C TYR A 373 1.16 -23.01 10.06
N ALA A 374 0.99 -21.70 10.16
CA ALA A 374 2.10 -20.76 10.28
C ALA A 374 1.93 -19.91 11.54
N ILE A 375 2.97 -19.87 12.39
CA ILE A 375 3.02 -19.07 13.61
C ILE A 375 4.08 -18.00 13.45
N LEU A 376 3.67 -16.73 13.39
CA LEU A 376 4.58 -15.59 13.44
C LEU A 376 4.98 -15.35 14.89
N HIS A 377 6.27 -15.50 15.19
CA HIS A 377 6.79 -15.42 16.54
C HIS A 377 7.84 -14.31 16.75
N ALA A 378 8.27 -13.63 15.69
CA ALA A 378 9.03 -12.38 15.80
C ALA A 378 8.87 -11.51 14.53
N ILE A 379 8.98 -10.18 14.69
CA ILE A 379 9.03 -9.22 13.57
C ILE A 379 10.33 -8.43 13.50
N THR A 380 11.25 -8.65 14.45
CA THR A 380 12.53 -7.95 14.56
C THR A 380 13.59 -8.92 15.10
N PRO A 381 14.84 -8.89 14.59
CA PRO A 381 15.35 -8.03 13.51
C PRO A 381 14.83 -8.41 12.11
N LYS A 382 14.18 -9.56 11.97
CA LYS A 382 13.48 -10.02 10.76
C LYS A 382 12.16 -10.70 11.13
N ILE A 383 11.31 -10.96 10.16
CA ILE A 383 10.10 -11.76 10.34
C ILE A 383 10.52 -13.22 10.56
N HIS A 384 10.11 -13.81 11.68
CA HIS A 384 10.27 -15.23 11.97
C HIS A 384 8.91 -15.91 12.04
N ILE A 385 8.79 -16.99 11.28
CA ILE A 385 7.59 -17.80 11.15
C ILE A 385 8.01 -19.26 11.26
N GLU A 386 7.33 -19.99 12.13
CA GLU A 386 7.48 -21.43 12.27
C GLU A 386 6.26 -22.13 11.63
N TYR A 387 6.51 -23.25 10.95
CA TYR A 387 5.49 -24.00 10.22
C TYR A 387 5.22 -25.35 10.87
N PHE A 388 3.95 -25.75 10.93
CA PHE A 388 3.50 -26.98 11.57
C PHE A 388 2.44 -27.72 10.74
N ASP A 389 2.45 -29.04 10.79
CA ASP A 389 1.38 -29.87 10.22
C ASP A 389 0.13 -29.87 11.10
N ASP A 390 0.32 -29.75 12.42
CA ASP A 390 -0.74 -29.63 13.42
C ASP A 390 -0.35 -28.66 14.55
N LEU A 391 -1.35 -28.03 15.15
CA LEU A 391 -1.19 -27.11 16.28
C LEU A 391 -1.23 -27.82 17.65
N GLY A 392 -1.17 -29.15 17.67
CA GLY A 392 -1.03 -29.95 18.89
C GLY A 392 0.41 -30.07 19.39
N PHE A 393 1.39 -29.55 18.64
CA PHE A 393 2.83 -29.53 19.02
C PHE A 393 3.39 -30.92 19.34
N LYS A 394 2.92 -31.96 18.61
CA LYS A 394 3.38 -33.34 18.79
C LYS A 394 4.80 -33.57 18.27
N SER A 395 5.16 -32.93 17.17
CA SER A 395 6.46 -33.07 16.49
C SER A 395 7.57 -32.19 17.08
N LYS A 396 7.20 -31.07 17.70
CA LYS A 396 8.12 -30.09 18.28
C LYS A 396 7.49 -29.49 19.54
N LYS A 397 8.21 -29.57 20.66
CA LYS A 397 7.68 -29.14 21.97
C LYS A 397 7.54 -27.62 22.08
N TYR A 398 8.53 -26.86 21.60
CA TYR A 398 8.58 -25.40 21.71
C TYR A 398 9.17 -24.75 20.46
N ILE A 399 8.78 -23.51 20.17
CA ILE A 399 9.50 -22.62 19.26
C ILE A 399 10.64 -21.95 20.04
N THR A 400 11.89 -22.20 19.65
CA THR A 400 13.10 -21.75 20.38
C THR A 400 13.77 -20.52 19.79
N ASP A 401 13.50 -20.21 18.52
CA ASP A 401 14.26 -19.22 17.75
C ASP A 401 13.63 -17.81 17.83
N SER A 402 12.72 -17.62 18.80
CA SER A 402 12.12 -16.34 19.11
C SER A 402 13.13 -15.44 19.83
N VAL A 403 13.09 -14.16 19.50
CA VAL A 403 14.01 -13.16 20.03
C VAL A 403 13.24 -12.15 20.87
N ASP A 404 13.71 -11.86 22.08
CA ASP A 404 13.13 -10.78 22.87
C ASP A 404 13.42 -9.43 22.18
N PRO A 405 12.38 -8.75 21.66
CA PRO A 405 12.57 -7.51 20.93
C PRO A 405 13.16 -6.38 21.78
N GLN A 406 13.09 -6.47 23.11
CA GLN A 406 13.68 -5.49 24.03
C GLN A 406 15.20 -5.54 24.03
N LEU A 407 15.78 -6.71 23.70
CA LEU A 407 17.23 -6.90 23.61
C LEU A 407 17.79 -6.49 22.24
N ILE A 408 16.92 -6.17 21.28
CA ILE A 408 17.33 -5.79 19.93
C ILE A 408 17.67 -4.29 19.87
N PRO A 409 18.87 -3.91 19.41
CA PRO A 409 19.23 -2.51 19.21
C PRO A 409 18.38 -1.88 18.09
N PRO A 410 18.22 -0.55 18.06
CA PRO A 410 17.48 0.13 17.00
C PRO A 410 18.05 -0.22 15.62
N GLN A 411 17.19 -0.64 14.70
CA GLN A 411 17.63 -1.19 13.40
C GLN A 411 17.78 -0.10 12.32
N ASN A 412 17.21 1.10 12.50
CA ASN A 412 17.23 2.19 11.51
C ASN A 412 16.90 3.56 12.13
N SER A 413 16.76 4.59 11.30
CA SER A 413 16.35 5.96 11.68
C SER A 413 14.84 6.24 11.55
N SER A 414 14.01 5.21 11.32
CA SER A 414 12.55 5.34 11.21
C SER A 414 11.91 5.54 12.59
N TRP A 415 10.65 6.01 12.58
CA TRP A 415 9.82 6.14 13.79
C TRP A 415 9.66 4.81 14.54
N ASP A 416 9.70 3.69 13.81
CA ASP A 416 9.55 2.32 14.31
C ASP A 416 10.88 1.57 14.40
N ARG A 417 11.99 2.31 14.60
CA ARG A 417 13.35 1.74 14.75
C ARG A 417 13.49 0.65 15.82
N ARG A 418 12.56 0.60 16.78
CA ARG A 418 12.45 -0.44 17.81
C ARG A 418 11.01 -0.97 17.79
N LEU A 419 10.87 -2.24 17.43
CA LEU A 419 9.60 -2.96 17.38
C LEU A 419 9.39 -3.76 18.67
N ARG A 420 8.14 -4.04 19.03
CA ARG A 420 7.77 -4.85 20.21
C ARG A 420 7.14 -6.19 19.85
N GLY A 421 6.46 -6.29 18.72
CA GLY A 421 5.77 -7.53 18.32
C GLY A 421 4.56 -7.28 17.45
N ALA A 422 3.94 -8.38 17.03
CA ALA A 422 2.70 -8.34 16.26
C ALA A 422 1.52 -7.84 17.13
N GLY A 423 0.63 -7.12 16.48
CA GLY A 423 -0.67 -6.72 17.02
C GLY A 423 -1.66 -7.85 16.85
N ALA A 424 -2.74 -7.59 16.11
CA ALA A 424 -3.73 -8.60 15.74
C ALA A 424 -3.13 -9.70 14.82
N PRO A 425 -3.79 -10.87 14.72
CA PRO A 425 -3.48 -11.82 13.65
C PRO A 425 -3.49 -11.16 12.27
N PRO A 426 -2.62 -11.61 11.33
CA PRO A 426 -2.58 -11.03 10.00
C PRO A 426 -3.93 -11.16 9.27
N LEU A 427 -4.31 -10.11 8.54
CA LEU A 427 -5.51 -10.12 7.71
C LEU A 427 -5.13 -10.37 6.26
N LYS A 428 -5.81 -11.30 5.58
CA LYS A 428 -5.57 -11.54 4.16
C LYS A 428 -6.18 -10.40 3.33
N THR A 429 -5.44 -9.94 2.32
CA THR A 429 -5.90 -8.96 1.32
C THR A 429 -5.38 -9.35 -0.06
N ASP A 430 -5.93 -8.76 -1.11
CA ASP A 430 -5.45 -8.94 -2.49
C ASP A 430 -3.99 -8.47 -2.70
N TYR A 431 -3.42 -7.74 -1.73
CA TYR A 431 -2.07 -7.19 -1.83
C TYR A 431 -1.07 -7.84 -0.89
N GLY A 432 -1.47 -8.81 -0.07
CA GLY A 432 -0.62 -9.36 0.98
C GLY A 432 -1.34 -9.62 2.29
N TRP A 433 -0.59 -10.17 3.24
CA TRP A 433 -0.98 -10.26 4.64
C TRP A 433 -0.79 -8.90 5.32
N LEU A 434 -1.88 -8.24 5.69
CA LEU A 434 -1.86 -6.99 6.42
C LEU A 434 -1.61 -7.27 7.90
N LEU A 435 -0.46 -6.83 8.41
CA LEU A 435 -0.01 -7.06 9.78
C LEU A 435 0.11 -5.73 10.53
N PHE A 436 -0.66 -5.60 11.61
CA PHE A 436 -0.48 -4.56 12.60
C PHE A 436 0.66 -4.93 13.55
N TYR A 437 1.42 -3.94 14.01
CA TYR A 437 2.50 -4.16 14.96
C TYR A 437 2.68 -2.97 15.90
N HIS A 438 3.28 -3.22 17.06
CA HIS A 438 3.60 -2.17 18.02
C HIS A 438 5.08 -1.80 17.94
N ALA A 439 5.36 -0.51 17.94
CA ALA A 439 6.69 0.06 18.11
C ALA A 439 6.88 0.56 19.55
N MET A 440 8.05 1.15 19.81
CA MET A 440 8.28 1.88 21.07
C MET A 440 7.23 2.95 21.34
N ASN A 441 6.98 3.21 22.62
CA ASN A 441 5.91 4.08 23.12
C ASN A 441 4.51 3.66 22.66
N TYR A 442 4.31 2.36 22.37
CA TYR A 442 3.01 1.78 22.01
C TYR A 442 2.35 2.50 20.82
N LYS A 443 3.18 3.02 19.91
CA LYS A 443 2.73 3.50 18.61
C LYS A 443 2.45 2.30 17.71
N VAL A 444 1.38 2.35 16.95
CA VAL A 444 0.95 1.26 16.08
C VAL A 444 1.38 1.54 14.66
N GLY A 445 1.98 0.55 14.02
CA GLY A 445 2.27 0.53 12.60
C GLY A 445 1.52 -0.56 11.88
N VAL A 446 1.64 -0.55 10.57
CA VAL A 446 1.09 -1.60 9.70
C VAL A 446 2.07 -1.90 8.57
N MET A 447 2.15 -3.16 8.18
CA MET A 447 2.91 -3.64 7.03
C MET A 447 2.09 -4.62 6.21
N LEU A 448 2.42 -4.73 4.92
CA LEU A 448 1.96 -5.81 4.05
C LEU A 448 3.10 -6.81 3.88
N LEU A 449 2.83 -8.08 4.16
CA LEU A 449 3.73 -9.20 3.90
C LEU A 449 3.26 -9.95 2.65
N ASP A 450 4.19 -10.61 1.96
CA ASP A 450 3.88 -11.41 0.78
C ASP A 450 3.00 -12.62 1.10
N LEU A 451 2.02 -12.94 0.23
CA LEU A 451 1.05 -14.02 0.47
C LEU A 451 1.70 -15.40 0.49
N ASP A 452 2.65 -15.64 -0.41
CA ASP A 452 3.30 -16.94 -0.61
C ASP A 452 4.51 -17.10 0.31
N ASP A 453 5.19 -15.99 0.62
CA ASP A 453 6.34 -15.94 1.52
C ASP A 453 6.21 -14.79 2.53
N PRO A 454 5.42 -14.97 3.59
CA PRO A 454 5.15 -13.92 4.59
C PRO A 454 6.39 -13.44 5.35
N SER A 455 7.56 -14.06 5.17
CA SER A 455 8.82 -13.51 5.69
C SER A 455 9.26 -12.21 4.97
N LYS A 456 8.70 -11.94 3.78
CA LYS A 456 9.01 -10.77 2.95
C LYS A 456 8.02 -9.65 3.18
N ILE A 457 8.54 -8.48 3.55
CA ILE A 457 7.77 -7.24 3.67
C ILE A 457 7.63 -6.60 2.28
N ILE A 458 6.39 -6.44 1.79
CA ILE A 458 6.07 -5.73 0.55
C ILE A 458 6.19 -4.21 0.77
N CYS A 459 5.51 -3.70 1.80
CA CYS A 459 5.59 -2.30 2.20
C CYS A 459 5.19 -2.12 3.65
N LYS A 460 5.53 -0.97 4.23
CA LYS A 460 5.27 -0.62 5.63
C LYS A 460 4.94 0.86 5.77
N ALA A 461 4.10 1.20 6.74
CA ALA A 461 3.74 2.57 7.04
C ALA A 461 4.98 3.41 7.43
N LYS A 462 5.09 4.61 6.83
CA LYS A 462 6.20 5.56 7.08
C LYS A 462 6.01 6.41 8.34
N ALA A 463 4.84 6.32 8.97
CA ALA A 463 4.49 6.98 10.23
C ALA A 463 3.54 6.05 11.03
N PRO A 464 3.37 6.27 12.35
CA PRO A 464 2.35 5.59 13.12
C PRO A 464 0.96 5.79 12.51
N ILE A 465 0.17 4.73 12.49
CA ILE A 465 -1.24 4.79 12.06
C ILE A 465 -2.20 5.02 13.24
N LEU A 466 -1.74 4.74 14.46
CA LEU A 466 -2.45 5.01 15.71
C LEU A 466 -1.43 5.28 16.82
N GLU A 467 -1.69 6.31 17.62
CA GLU A 467 -0.89 6.72 18.78
C GLU A 467 -1.82 7.41 19.80
N SER A 468 -1.47 7.38 21.09
CA SER A 468 -2.30 7.91 22.17
C SER A 468 -2.58 9.41 22.01
N GLN A 469 -3.85 9.77 21.92
CA GLN A 469 -4.35 11.14 21.70
C GLN A 469 -5.56 11.45 22.59
N GLU A 470 -6.39 10.44 22.88
CA GLU A 470 -7.64 10.62 23.63
C GLU A 470 -7.46 10.39 25.14
N PHE A 471 -8.44 10.83 25.95
CA PHE A 471 -8.39 10.66 27.40
C PHE A 471 -8.30 9.18 27.79
N TYR A 472 -9.05 8.29 27.16
CA TYR A 472 -9.04 6.85 27.44
C TYR A 472 -7.75 6.13 26.98
N GLU A 473 -6.85 6.84 26.28
CA GLU A 473 -5.51 6.35 25.89
C GLU A 473 -4.42 6.93 26.82
N ASN A 474 -4.74 7.98 27.58
CA ASN A 474 -3.81 8.74 28.42
C ASN A 474 -4.21 8.79 29.91
N SER A 475 -5.39 8.28 30.26
CA SER A 475 -5.91 8.18 31.62
C SER A 475 -6.31 6.72 31.82
N GLY A 476 -5.82 6.08 32.87
CA GLY A 476 -5.95 4.65 33.09
C GLY A 476 -4.75 4.11 33.87
N PHE A 477 -4.63 2.80 33.96
CA PHE A 477 -3.58 2.09 34.69
C PHE A 477 -2.19 2.45 34.16
N LYS A 478 -2.06 2.56 32.84
CA LYS A 478 -0.80 2.92 32.18
C LYS A 478 -1.00 3.93 31.04
N PRO A 479 -0.92 5.24 31.34
CA PRO A 479 -1.06 6.31 30.35
C PRO A 479 -0.17 6.17 29.11
N GLY A 480 -0.66 6.65 27.97
CA GLY A 480 0.12 6.76 26.73
C GLY A 480 0.23 5.44 25.96
N ILE A 481 -0.75 4.54 26.13
CA ILE A 481 -0.76 3.22 25.49
C ILE A 481 -1.94 3.09 24.54
N VAL A 482 -1.62 2.65 23.33
CA VAL A 482 -2.55 2.10 22.35
C VAL A 482 -2.03 0.72 21.95
N TYR A 483 -2.81 -0.32 22.22
CA TYR A 483 -2.36 -1.70 22.03
C TYR A 483 -3.31 -2.51 21.15
N VAL A 484 -3.06 -2.56 19.85
CA VAL A 484 -3.87 -3.36 18.91
C VAL A 484 -3.68 -4.86 19.16
N SER A 485 -4.78 -5.58 19.34
CA SER A 485 -4.80 -7.03 19.57
C SER A 485 -5.86 -7.76 18.76
N GLY A 486 -6.84 -7.04 18.21
CA GLY A 486 -7.86 -7.57 17.31
C GLY A 486 -8.01 -6.66 16.09
N ALA A 487 -8.31 -7.25 14.94
CA ALA A 487 -8.67 -6.51 13.73
C ALA A 487 -9.53 -7.42 12.84
N ILE A 488 -10.48 -6.85 12.11
CA ILE A 488 -11.43 -7.57 11.26
C ILE A 488 -11.63 -6.77 9.97
N ILE A 489 -11.72 -7.46 8.83
CA ILE A 489 -12.22 -6.89 7.58
C ILE A 489 -13.66 -7.37 7.42
N GLN A 490 -14.59 -6.43 7.26
CA GLN A 490 -16.00 -6.71 7.05
C GLN A 490 -16.62 -5.58 6.23
N ASP A 491 -17.43 -5.92 5.23
CA ASP A 491 -18.20 -4.97 4.42
C ASP A 491 -17.40 -3.78 3.85
N GLY A 492 -16.22 -4.08 3.29
CA GLY A 492 -15.33 -3.06 2.69
C GLY A 492 -14.64 -2.14 3.72
N LYS A 493 -14.78 -2.41 5.02
CA LYS A 493 -14.12 -1.68 6.09
C LYS A 493 -13.09 -2.55 6.80
N ILE A 494 -12.11 -1.88 7.39
CA ILE A 494 -11.23 -2.46 8.38
C ILE A 494 -11.57 -1.91 9.76
N TYR A 495 -11.79 -2.82 10.71
CA TYR A 495 -11.99 -2.54 12.12
C TYR A 495 -10.74 -2.94 12.88
N VAL A 496 -10.31 -2.09 13.81
CA VAL A 496 -9.12 -2.27 14.64
C VAL A 496 -9.50 -2.09 16.09
N TYR A 497 -9.21 -3.09 16.91
CA TYR A 497 -9.56 -3.17 18.31
C TYR A 497 -8.31 -3.15 19.18
N TYR A 498 -8.30 -2.26 20.16
CA TYR A 498 -7.10 -1.95 20.91
C TYR A 498 -7.36 -1.66 22.39
N GLY A 499 -6.37 -1.96 23.23
CA GLY A 499 -6.32 -1.48 24.61
C GLY A 499 -5.92 -0.01 24.66
N GLY A 500 -6.68 0.80 25.41
CA GLY A 500 -6.34 2.18 25.78
C GLY A 500 -5.88 2.24 27.23
N ALA A 501 -4.68 2.79 27.45
CA ALA A 501 -4.09 3.01 28.78
C ALA A 501 -4.04 1.78 29.72
N ASP A 502 -3.94 0.56 29.17
CA ASP A 502 -4.11 -0.71 29.88
C ASP A 502 -5.39 -0.79 30.73
N SER A 503 -6.44 -0.04 30.38
CA SER A 503 -7.67 0.06 31.17
C SER A 503 -8.95 -0.16 30.37
N TYR A 504 -8.94 0.17 29.08
CA TYR A 504 -10.14 0.21 28.26
C TYR A 504 -10.00 -0.60 26.98
N VAL A 505 -11.12 -1.12 26.48
CA VAL A 505 -11.22 -1.61 25.10
C VAL A 505 -11.75 -0.48 24.22
N CYS A 506 -11.06 -0.23 23.13
CA CYS A 506 -11.40 0.80 22.16
C CYS A 506 -11.45 0.21 20.74
N ALA A 507 -12.16 0.89 19.86
CA ALA A 507 -12.27 0.56 18.45
C ALA A 507 -11.91 1.76 17.55
N ALA A 508 -11.38 1.45 16.38
CA ALA A 508 -11.22 2.39 15.28
C ALA A 508 -11.52 1.70 13.96
N SER A 509 -11.91 2.46 12.94
CA SER A 509 -12.21 1.91 11.62
C SER A 509 -11.78 2.81 10.46
N ALA A 510 -11.61 2.22 9.29
CA ALA A 510 -11.38 2.91 8.04
C ALA A 510 -12.02 2.17 6.87
N ASP A 511 -12.22 2.88 5.76
CA ASP A 511 -12.48 2.27 4.45
C ASP A 511 -11.24 1.47 4.01
N LEU A 512 -11.43 0.19 3.65
CA LEU A 512 -10.33 -0.74 3.39
C LEU A 512 -9.52 -0.33 2.16
N ASP A 513 -10.19 0.03 1.07
CA ASP A 513 -9.54 0.39 -0.19
C ASP A 513 -8.70 1.65 -0.04
N LYS A 514 -9.25 2.67 0.62
CA LYS A 514 -8.52 3.90 0.95
C LYS A 514 -7.34 3.61 1.85
N PHE A 515 -7.52 2.79 2.88
CA PHE A 515 -6.45 2.41 3.81
C PHE A 515 -5.29 1.71 3.09
N LEU A 516 -5.58 0.68 2.29
CA LEU A 516 -4.60 -0.07 1.53
C LEU A 516 -3.92 0.79 0.45
N LYS A 517 -4.67 1.67 -0.22
CA LYS A 517 -4.10 2.63 -1.18
C LYS A 517 -3.11 3.57 -0.50
N GLN A 518 -3.45 4.12 0.66
CA GLN A 518 -2.54 5.01 1.40
C GLN A 518 -1.27 4.29 1.86
N LEU A 519 -1.40 3.04 2.36
CA LEU A 519 -0.26 2.22 2.76
C LEU A 519 0.70 1.95 1.60
N ARG A 520 0.16 1.54 0.44
CA ARG A 520 0.95 1.13 -0.73
C ARG A 520 1.55 2.29 -1.51
N TYR A 521 0.90 3.46 -1.52
CA TYR A 521 1.21 4.55 -2.46
C TYR A 521 1.51 5.89 -1.79
N SER A 522 2.00 5.88 -0.55
CA SER A 522 2.47 7.08 0.16
C SER A 522 3.66 7.82 -0.51
N GLU A 523 4.06 7.45 -1.73
CA GLU A 523 5.09 8.08 -2.55
C GLU A 523 4.48 8.88 -3.70
N LYS A 524 4.72 10.20 -3.71
CA LYS A 524 4.47 11.04 -4.87
C LYS A 524 5.71 11.00 -5.76
N PRO A 525 5.68 10.36 -6.93
CA PRO A 525 6.76 10.52 -7.88
C PRO A 525 6.80 11.95 -8.42
N ILE A 526 8.00 12.38 -8.78
CA ILE A 526 8.25 13.75 -9.19
C ILE A 526 8.78 13.73 -10.61
N LEU A 527 8.05 14.40 -11.49
CA LEU A 527 8.55 14.79 -12.79
C LEU A 527 9.25 16.14 -12.62
N GLU A 528 10.48 16.27 -13.10
CA GLU A 528 11.09 17.59 -13.24
C GLU A 528 10.30 18.41 -14.29
N PRO A 529 10.27 19.75 -14.21
CA PRO A 529 9.47 20.57 -15.12
C PRO A 529 9.79 20.29 -16.59
N ALA A 530 8.74 20.16 -17.41
CA ALA A 530 8.91 19.98 -18.85
C ALA A 530 9.43 21.27 -19.50
N LYS A 531 10.25 21.12 -20.55
CA LYS A 531 10.72 22.24 -21.38
C LYS A 531 10.06 22.17 -22.74
N ILE A 532 9.57 23.29 -23.24
CA ILE A 532 8.98 23.39 -24.58
C ILE A 532 10.03 23.98 -25.51
N VAL A 533 10.29 23.31 -26.63
CA VAL A 533 11.22 23.78 -27.66
C VAL A 533 10.53 23.69 -29.00
N ARG A 534 10.55 24.78 -29.77
CA ARG A 534 10.13 24.76 -31.17
C ARG A 534 11.18 24.01 -31.99
N ILE A 535 10.75 22.96 -32.69
CA ILE A 535 11.62 22.23 -33.62
C ILE A 535 11.99 23.18 -34.76
N LYS A 536 13.29 23.21 -35.08
CA LYS A 536 13.86 24.05 -36.14
C LYS A 536 14.02 23.29 -37.44
#